data_AF-A0A946VIF3-F1
#
_entry.id   AF-A0A946VIF3-F1
#
_cell.length_a   1.000
_cell.length_b   1.000
_cell.length_c   1.000
_cell.angle_alpha   90.00
_cell.angle_beta   90.00
_cell.angle_gamma   90.00
#
_symmetry.space_group_name_H-M   'P 1'
#
loop_
_entity.id
_entity.type
_entity.pdbx_description
1 polymer ?
#
loop_
_entity_poly.entity_id
_entity_poly.type
_entity_poly.pdbx_seq_one_letter_code
_entity_poly.pdbx_strand_id
1 'polypeptide(L)'
;LYEHADVRLAEHPDWGTLIFNYSRNEVRNFLLSSAVYWLEEFHVDGFRVDAVASLLYLDYSREEGEWIPNKYGGNENLEAIDFIRELNNITHGEFPGTLILAEESTAWPQVTQPTWMGGLGFSMKWNMGWMHDTLQYMHEDPVHRKFHHEILTFGLLYAFHENFVLPFSHDEVVHGKSSLLYKMPGDEWQRFANLRLLYTYMFTYPGKKLLFMGCEFAQGDEWNHHKALDWYVLDYKLHQGIRDLVRDLNTLYVKSQELHYYDFDAQGFEWVDCHDHEQSVISYIRKSKDRSFVVILNFTPVARNDYRIGVPYEGIYKERINSDSTYYGGSNVGNNMAVKAEPITWMGQPYSLKLTLPPLGAVILSPE
;
A
#
# COMPACT_ATOMS: atom_id res chain seq x y z
N LEU A 1 -22.90 29.07 -10.79
CA LEU A 1 -23.11 29.60 -9.41
C LEU A 1 -22.13 28.97 -8.43
N TYR A 2 -22.03 27.65 -8.45
CA TYR A 2 -21.12 26.86 -7.60
C TYR A 2 -19.71 26.82 -8.19
N GLU A 3 -19.63 26.81 -9.52
CA GLU A 3 -18.43 26.87 -10.34
C GLU A 3 -17.90 28.31 -10.49
N HIS A 4 -16.62 28.43 -10.84
CA HIS A 4 -15.99 29.71 -11.10
C HIS A 4 -16.54 30.33 -12.42
N ALA A 5 -16.56 31.66 -12.53
CA ALA A 5 -17.07 32.32 -13.74
C ALA A 5 -16.05 32.29 -14.90
N ASP A 6 -14.76 32.28 -14.57
CA ASP A 6 -13.67 32.08 -15.53
C ASP A 6 -13.54 30.60 -15.88
N VAL A 7 -13.78 30.26 -17.14
CA VAL A 7 -13.74 28.88 -17.68
C VAL A 7 -12.43 28.17 -17.37
N ARG A 8 -11.31 28.90 -17.38
CA ARG A 8 -9.97 28.34 -17.10
C ARG A 8 -9.83 27.81 -15.68
N LEU A 9 -10.68 28.29 -14.76
CA LEU A 9 -10.75 27.87 -13.37
C LEU A 9 -12.00 27.03 -13.07
N ALA A 10 -12.93 26.92 -14.02
CA ALA A 10 -14.25 26.37 -13.80
C ALA A 10 -14.44 24.97 -14.37
N GLU A 11 -13.55 24.48 -15.22
CA GLU A 11 -13.75 23.21 -15.94
C GLU A 11 -12.50 22.32 -15.90
N HIS A 12 -12.69 21.01 -15.70
CA HIS A 12 -11.67 20.01 -16.01
C HIS A 12 -11.82 19.59 -17.48
N PRO A 13 -10.90 20.01 -18.38
CA PRO A 13 -11.09 19.85 -19.82
C PRO A 13 -11.14 18.37 -20.25
N ASP A 14 -10.30 17.52 -19.68
CA ASP A 14 -10.25 16.08 -19.99
C ASP A 14 -11.49 15.31 -19.51
N TRP A 15 -12.19 15.82 -18.49
CA TRP A 15 -13.31 15.13 -17.86
C TRP A 15 -14.67 15.69 -18.28
N GLY A 16 -14.71 16.91 -18.81
CA GLY A 16 -15.95 17.63 -19.13
C GLY A 16 -16.78 17.96 -17.89
N THR A 17 -16.13 18.13 -16.72
CA THR A 17 -16.78 18.42 -15.44
C THR A 17 -16.43 19.82 -14.94
N LEU A 18 -17.24 20.34 -14.01
CA LEU A 18 -17.06 21.67 -13.43
C LEU A 18 -16.29 21.62 -12.10
N ILE A 19 -15.50 22.66 -11.84
CA ILE A 19 -14.71 22.85 -10.62
C ILE A 19 -15.43 23.82 -9.69
N PHE A 20 -15.56 23.47 -8.42
CA PHE A 20 -16.13 24.35 -7.40
C PHE A 20 -15.30 25.62 -7.22
N ASN A 21 -15.99 26.75 -7.04
CA ASN A 21 -15.37 28.02 -6.71
C ASN A 21 -15.06 28.11 -5.21
N TYR A 22 -13.88 27.63 -4.81
CA TYR A 22 -13.42 27.62 -3.41
C TYR A 22 -13.26 29.02 -2.80
N SER A 23 -13.14 30.07 -3.62
CA SER A 23 -13.07 31.46 -3.15
C SER A 23 -14.40 31.97 -2.58
N ARG A 24 -15.52 31.35 -2.98
CA ARG A 24 -16.85 31.78 -2.62
C ARG A 24 -17.30 31.13 -1.32
N ASN A 25 -17.59 31.96 -0.31
CA ASN A 25 -17.95 31.50 1.03
C ASN A 25 -19.14 30.53 1.05
N GLU A 26 -20.20 30.77 0.27
CA GLU A 26 -21.36 29.88 0.28
C GLU A 26 -21.07 28.51 -0.35
N VAL A 27 -20.17 28.47 -1.34
CA VAL A 27 -19.73 27.22 -1.99
C VAL A 27 -18.83 26.43 -1.05
N ARG A 28 -17.87 27.11 -0.41
CA ARG A 28 -17.00 26.50 0.60
C ARG A 28 -17.83 25.95 1.77
N ASN A 29 -18.77 26.75 2.29
CA ASN A 29 -19.66 26.32 3.35
C ASN A 29 -20.52 25.12 2.93
N PHE A 30 -21.03 25.09 1.71
CA PHE A 30 -21.77 23.94 1.18
C PHE A 30 -20.95 22.64 1.26
N LEU A 31 -19.68 22.68 0.83
CA LEU A 31 -18.79 21.51 0.86
C LEU A 31 -18.41 21.11 2.30
N LEU A 32 -18.04 22.08 3.14
CA LEU A 32 -17.66 21.83 4.54
C LEU A 32 -18.84 21.28 5.34
N SER A 33 -20.02 21.89 5.23
CA SER A 33 -21.23 21.39 5.89
C SER A 33 -21.63 20.00 5.38
N SER A 34 -21.38 19.67 4.11
CA SER A 34 -21.61 18.31 3.61
C SER A 34 -20.71 17.28 4.29
N ALA A 35 -19.42 17.59 4.49
CA ALA A 35 -18.51 16.68 5.19
C ALA A 35 -18.93 16.47 6.65
N VAL A 36 -19.26 17.56 7.36
CA VAL A 36 -19.79 17.48 8.73
C VAL A 36 -21.07 16.66 8.78
N TYR A 37 -21.99 16.87 7.84
CA TYR A 37 -23.26 16.14 7.78
C TYR A 37 -23.07 14.62 7.65
N TRP A 38 -22.11 14.16 6.84
CA TRP A 38 -21.80 12.72 6.75
C TRP A 38 -21.24 12.15 8.06
N LEU A 39 -20.37 12.88 8.75
CA LEU A 39 -19.82 12.45 10.04
C LEU A 39 -20.89 12.45 11.13
N GLU A 40 -21.71 13.50 11.21
CA GLU A 40 -22.70 13.70 12.27
C GLU A 40 -23.94 12.82 12.12
N GLU A 41 -24.49 12.70 10.91
CA GLU A 41 -25.78 12.03 10.71
C GLU A 41 -25.65 10.58 10.27
N PHE A 42 -24.58 10.25 9.55
CA PHE A 42 -24.34 8.89 9.05
C PHE A 42 -23.26 8.15 9.84
N HIS A 43 -22.57 8.83 10.76
CA HIS A 43 -21.54 8.25 11.62
C HIS A 43 -20.45 7.50 10.83
N VAL A 44 -20.07 8.02 9.66
CA VAL A 44 -18.92 7.47 8.93
C VAL A 44 -17.63 7.84 9.67
N ASP A 45 -16.64 6.94 9.66
CA ASP A 45 -15.38 7.16 10.39
C ASP A 45 -14.36 8.02 9.62
N GLY A 46 -14.68 8.45 8.40
CA GLY A 46 -13.70 9.11 7.55
C GLY A 46 -14.10 9.28 6.09
N PHE A 47 -13.19 9.92 5.37
CA PHE A 47 -13.31 10.20 3.94
C PHE A 47 -12.04 9.79 3.20
N ARG A 48 -12.20 9.53 1.90
CA ARG A 48 -11.08 9.48 0.96
C ARG A 48 -11.35 10.47 -0.16
N VAL A 49 -10.39 11.35 -0.43
CA VAL A 49 -10.44 12.32 -1.52
C VAL A 49 -9.58 11.79 -2.67
N ASP A 50 -10.23 11.53 -3.79
CA ASP A 50 -9.63 11.11 -5.05
C ASP A 50 -9.00 12.29 -5.78
N ALA A 51 -7.96 12.04 -6.57
CA ALA A 51 -7.34 12.98 -7.49
C ALA A 51 -7.06 14.36 -6.87
N VAL A 52 -6.45 14.41 -5.67
CA VAL A 52 -6.22 15.67 -4.94
C VAL A 52 -5.36 16.65 -5.76
N ALA A 53 -4.47 16.15 -6.61
CA ALA A 53 -3.69 16.97 -7.55
C ALA A 53 -4.59 17.85 -8.45
N SER A 54 -5.77 17.37 -8.83
CA SER A 54 -6.73 18.14 -9.64
C SER A 54 -7.29 19.37 -8.90
N LEU A 55 -7.27 19.36 -7.58
CA LEU A 55 -7.62 20.51 -6.74
C LEU A 55 -6.43 21.45 -6.56
N LEU A 56 -5.23 20.89 -6.35
CA LEU A 56 -4.03 21.64 -5.95
C LEU A 56 -3.43 22.50 -7.06
N TYR A 57 -3.62 22.12 -8.32
CA TYR A 57 -2.92 22.72 -9.46
C TYR A 57 -3.87 23.43 -10.42
N LEU A 58 -3.57 24.69 -10.72
CA LEU A 58 -4.29 25.52 -11.68
C LEU A 58 -4.02 25.08 -13.14
N ASP A 59 -2.94 24.36 -13.38
CA ASP A 59 -2.54 23.81 -14.67
C ASP A 59 -2.83 22.31 -14.82
N TYR A 60 -3.58 21.71 -13.88
CA TYR A 60 -3.94 20.30 -13.96
C TYR A 60 -4.71 19.99 -15.27
N SER A 61 -4.15 19.09 -16.09
CA SER A 61 -4.68 18.73 -17.41
C SER A 61 -4.88 19.93 -18.35
N ARG A 62 -3.99 20.93 -18.31
CA ARG A 62 -4.06 22.12 -19.17
C ARG A 62 -2.72 22.39 -19.86
N GLU A 63 -2.78 22.83 -21.11
CA GLU A 63 -1.59 23.23 -21.86
C GLU A 63 -1.13 24.66 -21.51
N GLU A 64 0.07 25.03 -21.96
CA GLU A 64 0.58 26.38 -21.81
C GLU A 64 -0.37 27.40 -22.47
N GLY A 65 -0.78 28.42 -21.70
CA GLY A 65 -1.72 29.45 -22.16
C GLY A 65 -3.19 29.15 -21.89
N GLU A 66 -3.53 27.94 -21.43
CA GLU A 66 -4.91 27.54 -21.09
C GLU A 66 -5.25 27.76 -19.60
N TRP A 67 -4.27 28.12 -18.78
CA TRP A 67 -4.43 28.40 -17.35
C TRP A 67 -3.86 29.77 -16.97
N ILE A 68 -4.18 30.23 -15.75
CA ILE A 68 -3.67 31.48 -15.19
C ILE A 68 -2.95 31.24 -13.87
N PRO A 69 -1.81 31.89 -13.62
CA PRO A 69 -1.10 31.76 -12.37
C PRO A 69 -1.86 32.40 -11.21
N ASN A 70 -1.56 31.90 -10.01
CA ASN A 70 -2.03 32.51 -8.78
C ASN A 70 -1.43 33.91 -8.57
N LYS A 71 -1.90 34.62 -7.54
CA LYS A 71 -1.46 35.99 -7.21
C LYS A 71 0.04 36.15 -6.93
N TYR A 72 0.77 35.04 -6.77
CA TYR A 72 2.23 35.01 -6.55
C TYR A 72 3.01 34.52 -7.78
N GLY A 73 2.34 34.21 -8.88
CA GLY A 73 2.98 33.75 -10.13
C GLY A 73 3.18 32.24 -10.24
N GLY A 74 2.72 31.44 -9.25
CA GLY A 74 2.81 29.97 -9.27
C GLY A 74 1.55 29.30 -9.82
N ASN A 75 1.58 27.97 -9.93
CA ASN A 75 0.45 27.15 -10.39
C ASN A 75 -0.39 26.56 -9.25
N GLU A 76 -0.07 26.88 -7.99
CA GLU A 76 -0.82 26.38 -6.84
C GLU A 76 -2.18 27.07 -6.74
N ASN A 77 -3.24 26.27 -6.60
CA ASN A 77 -4.59 26.74 -6.35
C ASN A 77 -4.78 27.06 -4.86
N LEU A 78 -4.47 28.30 -4.49
CA LEU A 78 -4.44 28.74 -3.09
C LEU A 78 -5.80 28.57 -2.40
N GLU A 79 -6.89 28.87 -3.10
CA GLU A 79 -8.23 28.76 -2.57
C GLU A 79 -8.63 27.30 -2.30
N ALA A 80 -8.22 26.37 -3.17
CA ALA A 80 -8.43 24.94 -2.93
C ALA A 80 -7.57 24.41 -1.77
N ILE A 81 -6.32 24.87 -1.68
CA ILE A 81 -5.41 24.51 -0.56
C ILE A 81 -6.00 24.98 0.78
N ASP A 82 -6.47 26.23 0.84
CA ASP A 82 -7.10 26.78 2.04
C ASP A 82 -8.38 26.02 2.40
N PHE A 83 -9.20 25.67 1.41
CA PHE A 83 -10.37 24.81 1.62
C PHE A 83 -10.02 23.43 2.19
N ILE A 84 -9.02 22.75 1.63
CA ILE A 84 -8.59 21.42 2.10
C ILE A 84 -8.10 21.50 3.55
N ARG A 85 -7.34 22.54 3.89
CA ARG A 85 -6.88 22.76 5.27
C ARG A 85 -8.04 23.04 6.21
N GLU A 86 -9.01 23.86 5.79
CA GLU A 86 -10.21 24.15 6.57
C GLU A 86 -11.05 22.89 6.79
N LEU A 87 -11.23 22.07 5.75
CA LEU A 87 -11.92 20.78 5.81
C LEU A 87 -11.29 19.88 6.88
N ASN A 88 -9.98 19.61 6.78
CA ASN A 88 -9.29 18.73 7.72
C ASN A 88 -9.31 19.30 9.16
N ASN A 89 -9.15 20.61 9.34
CA ASN A 89 -9.21 21.24 10.65
C ASN A 89 -10.58 21.07 11.32
N ILE A 90 -11.67 21.29 10.58
CA ILE A 90 -13.03 21.14 11.09
C ILE A 90 -13.33 19.68 11.42
N THR A 91 -13.08 18.76 10.48
CA THR A 91 -13.41 17.34 10.70
C THR A 91 -12.61 16.73 11.84
N HIS A 92 -11.31 17.04 11.97
CA HIS A 92 -10.50 16.53 13.08
C HIS A 92 -10.79 17.21 14.41
N GLY A 93 -11.20 18.49 14.40
CA GLY A 93 -11.54 19.26 15.60
C GLY A 93 -12.88 18.85 16.20
N GLU A 94 -13.93 18.77 15.37
CA GLU A 94 -15.29 18.44 15.80
C GLU A 94 -15.51 16.93 15.97
N PHE A 95 -14.79 16.10 15.18
CA PHE A 95 -14.92 14.65 15.21
C PHE A 95 -13.55 13.96 15.40
N PRO A 96 -12.96 14.02 16.62
CA PRO A 96 -11.68 13.39 16.90
C PRO A 96 -11.68 11.89 16.59
N GLY A 97 -10.65 11.42 15.88
CA GLY A 97 -10.55 10.02 15.43
C GLY A 97 -10.96 9.80 13.98
N THR A 98 -11.62 10.77 13.34
CA THR A 98 -11.92 10.75 11.90
C THR A 98 -10.63 10.60 11.09
N LEU A 99 -10.66 9.76 10.05
CA LEU A 99 -9.55 9.60 9.10
C LEU A 99 -9.89 10.24 7.77
N ILE A 100 -9.04 11.13 7.26
CA ILE A 100 -9.16 11.66 5.90
C ILE A 100 -7.95 11.21 5.09
N LEU A 101 -8.21 10.47 4.03
CA LEU A 101 -7.19 9.89 3.15
C LEU A 101 -7.10 10.70 1.85
N ALA A 102 -5.89 11.03 1.44
CA ALA A 102 -5.62 11.64 0.14
C ALA A 102 -5.08 10.61 -0.84
N GLU A 103 -5.54 10.67 -2.09
CA GLU A 103 -4.78 10.17 -3.22
C GLU A 103 -4.25 11.39 -4.01
N GLU A 104 -2.93 11.56 -3.94
CA GLU A 104 -2.21 12.70 -4.51
C GLU A 104 -0.98 12.15 -5.24
N SER A 105 -0.88 12.45 -6.53
CA SER A 105 0.00 11.77 -7.48
C SER A 105 1.15 12.64 -8.04
N THR A 106 1.28 13.89 -7.58
CA THR A 106 2.24 14.91 -8.08
C THR A 106 3.36 15.23 -7.07
N ALA A 107 3.64 14.33 -6.13
CA ALA A 107 4.68 14.46 -5.11
C ALA A 107 4.57 15.74 -4.25
N TRP A 108 3.34 16.26 -4.07
CA TRP A 108 3.11 17.39 -3.16
C TRP A 108 3.64 17.05 -1.77
N PRO A 109 4.43 17.95 -1.14
CA PRO A 109 5.02 17.66 0.16
C PRO A 109 4.02 17.88 1.30
N GLN A 110 4.20 17.15 2.41
CA GLN A 110 3.48 17.38 3.66
C GLN A 110 1.96 17.21 3.54
N VAL A 111 1.51 16.28 2.70
CA VAL A 111 0.08 16.00 2.51
C VAL A 111 -0.56 15.56 3.82
N THR A 112 0.14 14.73 4.60
CA THR A 112 -0.35 14.16 5.85
C THR A 112 0.15 14.87 7.11
N GLN A 113 0.78 16.04 6.94
CA GLN A 113 1.25 16.84 8.08
C GLN A 113 0.15 17.82 8.54
N PRO A 114 0.14 18.17 9.84
CA PRO A 114 -0.76 19.18 10.38
C PRO A 114 -0.72 20.52 9.64
N THR A 115 -1.87 21.15 9.52
CA THR A 115 -2.05 22.42 8.80
C THR A 115 -1.23 23.56 9.40
N TRP A 116 -1.04 23.60 10.71
CA TRP A 116 -0.22 24.61 11.41
C TRP A 116 1.29 24.48 11.14
N MET A 117 1.76 23.35 10.60
CA MET A 117 3.14 23.18 10.13
C MET A 117 3.30 23.44 8.63
N GLY A 118 2.21 23.80 7.93
CA GLY A 118 2.19 24.03 6.48
C GLY A 118 1.65 22.86 5.67
N GLY A 119 1.29 21.73 6.30
CA GLY A 119 0.70 20.59 5.61
C GLY A 119 -0.74 20.80 5.13
N LEU A 120 -1.29 19.80 4.44
CA LEU A 120 -2.69 19.80 4.00
C LEU A 120 -3.65 19.27 5.07
N GLY A 121 -3.15 18.57 6.09
CA GLY A 121 -3.92 18.10 7.24
C GLY A 121 -4.56 16.73 7.06
N PHE A 122 -4.32 16.01 5.95
CA PHE A 122 -4.83 14.65 5.77
C PHE A 122 -4.25 13.71 6.84
N SER A 123 -5.00 12.68 7.21
CA SER A 123 -4.51 11.67 8.15
C SER A 123 -3.51 10.72 7.47
N MET A 124 -3.79 10.32 6.23
CA MET A 124 -2.96 9.39 5.46
C MET A 124 -3.00 9.69 3.97
N LYS A 125 -2.01 9.20 3.23
CA LYS A 125 -1.87 9.34 1.78
C LYS A 125 -1.71 7.97 1.12
N TRP A 126 -2.34 7.76 -0.02
CA TRP A 126 -2.09 6.57 -0.84
C TRP A 126 -0.66 6.60 -1.41
N ASN A 127 0.09 5.53 -1.21
CA ASN A 127 1.44 5.36 -1.75
C ASN A 127 1.37 4.84 -3.18
N MET A 128 1.06 5.74 -4.13
CA MET A 128 0.96 5.40 -5.55
C MET A 128 2.30 4.95 -6.14
N GLY A 129 3.43 5.50 -5.63
CA GLY A 129 4.77 5.08 -6.01
C GLY A 129 5.02 3.62 -5.66
N TRP A 130 4.83 3.24 -4.39
CA TRP A 130 4.94 1.84 -3.95
C TRP A 130 4.03 0.90 -4.74
N MET A 131 2.78 1.31 -5.01
CA MET A 131 1.83 0.51 -5.77
C MET A 131 2.36 0.23 -7.19
N HIS A 132 2.77 1.28 -7.91
CA HIS A 132 3.28 1.17 -9.28
C HIS A 132 4.56 0.32 -9.34
N ASP A 133 5.54 0.68 -8.50
CA ASP A 133 6.83 0.00 -8.38
C ASP A 133 6.64 -1.49 -8.09
N THR A 134 5.80 -1.82 -7.10
CA THR A 134 5.56 -3.21 -6.70
C THR A 134 4.85 -4.00 -7.79
N LEU A 135 3.81 -3.44 -8.43
CA LEU A 135 3.10 -4.15 -9.51
C LEU A 135 3.99 -4.33 -10.74
N GLN A 136 4.81 -3.32 -11.09
CA GLN A 136 5.79 -3.44 -12.16
C GLN A 136 6.78 -4.58 -11.86
N TYR A 137 7.37 -4.60 -10.67
CA TYR A 137 8.31 -5.65 -10.26
C TYR A 137 7.67 -7.05 -10.28
N MET A 138 6.43 -7.16 -9.82
CA MET A 138 5.72 -8.44 -9.80
C MET A 138 5.29 -8.91 -11.19
N HIS A 139 5.09 -7.99 -12.14
CA HIS A 139 4.80 -8.32 -13.54
C HIS A 139 6.01 -8.90 -14.28
N GLU A 140 7.22 -8.48 -13.91
CA GLU A 140 8.45 -8.98 -14.52
C GLU A 140 8.60 -10.51 -14.34
N ASP A 141 9.04 -11.17 -15.41
CA ASP A 141 9.44 -12.58 -15.35
C ASP A 141 10.48 -12.76 -14.21
N PRO A 142 10.32 -13.77 -13.35
CA PRO A 142 11.22 -13.98 -12.23
C PRO A 142 12.72 -14.01 -12.58
N VAL A 143 13.09 -14.40 -13.81
CA VAL A 143 14.50 -14.39 -14.25
C VAL A 143 15.06 -12.97 -14.44
N HIS A 144 14.20 -11.98 -14.73
CA HIS A 144 14.59 -10.59 -14.97
C HIS A 144 14.54 -9.73 -13.70
N ARG A 145 13.84 -10.17 -12.64
CA ARG A 145 13.69 -9.44 -11.37
C ARG A 145 14.99 -9.01 -10.71
N LYS A 146 16.09 -9.73 -10.96
CA LYS A 146 17.42 -9.36 -10.46
C LYS A 146 17.96 -8.03 -11.01
N PHE A 147 17.51 -7.61 -12.19
CA PHE A 147 17.90 -6.35 -12.83
C PHE A 147 17.07 -5.15 -12.36
N HIS A 148 16.04 -5.41 -11.54
CA HIS A 148 15.05 -4.45 -11.07
C HIS A 148 14.90 -4.48 -9.56
N HIS A 149 15.90 -5.00 -8.83
CA HIS A 149 15.81 -5.24 -7.39
C HIS A 149 15.68 -3.94 -6.58
N GLU A 150 16.22 -2.84 -7.11
CA GLU A 150 16.10 -1.50 -6.56
C GLU A 150 14.65 -1.01 -6.45
N ILE A 151 13.74 -1.51 -7.29
CA ILE A 151 12.32 -1.16 -7.25
C ILE A 151 11.69 -1.57 -5.91
N LEU A 152 12.11 -2.70 -5.34
CA LEU A 152 11.61 -3.17 -4.02
C LEU A 152 12.18 -2.38 -2.84
N THR A 153 13.31 -1.68 -3.02
CA THR A 153 14.03 -1.03 -1.91
C THR A 153 13.87 0.49 -1.92
N PHE A 154 13.59 1.08 -3.09
CA PHE A 154 13.44 2.51 -3.28
C PHE A 154 12.31 3.12 -2.44
N GLY A 155 11.16 2.45 -2.36
CA GLY A 155 9.98 2.93 -1.63
C GLY A 155 10.24 3.28 -0.16
N LEU A 156 11.17 2.57 0.50
CA LEU A 156 11.50 2.80 1.91
C LEU A 156 12.34 4.05 2.16
N LEU A 157 12.95 4.64 1.12
CA LEU A 157 13.67 5.91 1.25
C LEU A 157 12.74 7.06 1.62
N TYR A 158 11.46 6.97 1.27
CA TYR A 158 10.45 7.99 1.56
C TYR A 158 9.24 7.46 2.35
N ALA A 159 9.17 6.17 2.67
CA ALA A 159 8.01 5.54 3.32
C ALA A 159 7.61 6.16 4.68
N PHE A 160 8.49 6.95 5.29
CA PHE A 160 8.24 7.62 6.58
C PHE A 160 8.11 9.14 6.46
N HIS A 161 8.04 9.69 5.24
CA HIS A 161 7.78 11.13 5.02
C HIS A 161 6.29 11.48 5.15
N GLU A 162 5.42 10.52 4.86
CA GLU A 162 3.97 10.65 4.94
C GLU A 162 3.38 9.41 5.64
N ASN A 163 2.19 9.54 6.19
CA ASN A 163 1.45 8.41 6.73
C ASN A 163 0.82 7.61 5.59
N PHE A 164 1.54 6.61 5.07
CA PHE A 164 1.10 5.93 3.85
C PHE A 164 0.06 4.82 4.08
N VAL A 165 -0.91 4.74 3.16
CA VAL A 165 -1.70 3.55 2.87
C VAL A 165 -1.14 2.92 1.60
N LEU A 166 -1.01 1.60 1.57
CA LEU A 166 -0.58 0.79 0.43
C LEU A 166 -1.84 0.31 -0.31
N PRO A 167 -2.18 0.90 -1.47
CA PRO A 167 -3.44 0.62 -2.14
C PRO A 167 -3.25 -0.38 -3.28
N PHE A 168 -4.11 -1.40 -3.31
CA PHE A 168 -4.53 -2.04 -4.54
C PHE A 168 -6.01 -1.73 -4.74
N SER A 169 -6.27 -0.58 -5.35
CA SER A 169 -7.61 -0.03 -5.55
C SER A 169 -8.30 -0.64 -6.78
N HIS A 170 -9.53 -0.19 -7.03
CA HIS A 170 -10.30 -0.55 -8.21
C HIS A 170 -9.65 -0.11 -9.53
N ASP A 171 -8.94 1.02 -9.54
CA ASP A 171 -8.27 1.56 -10.73
C ASP A 171 -7.19 0.66 -11.28
N GLU A 172 -6.65 -0.26 -10.47
CA GLU A 172 -5.58 -1.16 -10.88
C GLU A 172 -6.07 -2.45 -11.53
N VAL A 173 -7.38 -2.70 -11.54
CA VAL A 173 -7.98 -3.94 -12.06
C VAL A 173 -9.08 -3.68 -13.10
N VAL A 174 -8.94 -2.60 -13.86
CA VAL A 174 -9.85 -2.14 -14.93
C VAL A 174 -9.09 -1.63 -16.15
N HIS A 175 -9.82 -1.27 -17.20
CA HIS A 175 -9.31 -0.54 -18.37
C HIS A 175 -8.14 -1.23 -19.09
N GLY A 176 -8.16 -2.57 -19.17
CA GLY A 176 -7.11 -3.34 -19.84
C GLY A 176 -5.87 -3.59 -18.97
N LYS A 177 -5.86 -3.16 -17.71
CA LYS A 177 -4.76 -3.39 -16.77
C LYS A 177 -4.70 -4.83 -16.24
N SER A 178 -5.69 -5.67 -16.52
CA SER A 178 -5.89 -7.02 -15.97
C SER A 178 -6.16 -7.06 -14.46
N SER A 179 -6.74 -8.16 -13.98
CA SER A 179 -6.81 -8.46 -12.53
C SER A 179 -5.42 -8.63 -11.92
N LEU A 180 -5.31 -8.52 -10.59
CA LEU A 180 -4.03 -8.76 -9.91
C LEU A 180 -3.47 -10.17 -10.18
N LEU A 181 -4.33 -11.19 -10.34
CA LEU A 181 -3.88 -12.54 -10.67
C LEU A 181 -3.23 -12.60 -12.06
N TYR A 182 -3.83 -11.96 -13.06
CA TYR A 182 -3.33 -11.99 -14.43
C TYR A 182 -2.20 -10.99 -14.72
N LYS A 183 -1.88 -10.10 -13.79
CA LYS A 183 -0.61 -9.36 -13.80
C LYS A 183 0.59 -10.26 -13.49
N MET A 184 0.40 -11.40 -12.82
CA MET A 184 1.51 -12.27 -12.41
C MET A 184 2.02 -13.13 -13.58
N PRO A 185 3.34 -13.32 -13.72
CA PRO A 185 3.92 -14.17 -14.75
C PRO A 185 3.84 -15.66 -14.38
N GLY A 186 4.11 -16.50 -15.37
CA GLY A 186 4.23 -17.95 -15.19
C GLY A 186 2.96 -18.74 -15.45
N ASP A 187 3.04 -20.03 -15.12
CA ASP A 187 1.90 -20.96 -15.15
C ASP A 187 0.86 -20.62 -14.06
N GLU A 188 -0.27 -21.34 -14.06
CA GLU A 188 -1.35 -21.11 -13.09
C GLU A 188 -0.83 -21.13 -11.64
N TRP A 189 -0.06 -22.14 -11.26
CA TRP A 189 0.46 -22.25 -9.90
C TRP A 189 1.37 -21.06 -9.55
N GLN A 190 2.25 -20.66 -10.46
CA GLN A 190 3.16 -19.52 -10.26
C GLN A 190 2.42 -18.19 -10.15
N ARG A 191 1.30 -17.99 -10.87
CA ARG A 191 0.48 -16.77 -10.74
C ARG A 191 -0.12 -16.64 -9.35
N PHE A 192 -0.70 -17.73 -8.84
CA PHE A 192 -1.22 -17.76 -7.48
C PHE A 192 -0.10 -17.60 -6.44
N ALA A 193 1.08 -18.23 -6.64
CA ALA A 193 2.22 -18.08 -5.73
C ALA A 193 2.73 -16.63 -5.67
N ASN A 194 2.89 -15.97 -6.82
CA ASN A 194 3.23 -14.55 -6.90
C ASN A 194 2.19 -13.68 -6.17
N LEU A 195 0.89 -13.95 -6.33
CA LEU A 195 -0.14 -13.18 -5.66
C LEU A 195 -0.09 -13.34 -4.13
N ARG A 196 0.16 -14.56 -3.63
CA ARG A 196 0.38 -14.83 -2.20
C ARG A 196 1.60 -14.10 -1.65
N LEU A 197 2.69 -14.10 -2.42
CA LEU A 197 3.91 -13.37 -2.10
C LEU A 197 3.66 -11.86 -2.05
N LEU A 198 2.96 -11.30 -3.05
CA LEU A 198 2.58 -9.89 -3.10
C LEU A 198 1.77 -9.47 -1.87
N TYR A 199 0.75 -10.24 -1.50
CA TYR A 199 -0.07 -9.90 -0.34
C TYR A 199 0.70 -10.04 0.97
N THR A 200 1.57 -11.03 1.10
CA THR A 200 2.39 -11.15 2.30
C THR A 200 3.40 -10.00 2.40
N TYR A 201 3.98 -9.57 1.28
CA TYR A 201 4.81 -8.36 1.21
C TYR A 201 4.01 -7.12 1.59
N MET A 202 2.85 -6.88 0.97
CA MET A 202 1.95 -5.77 1.28
C MET A 202 1.62 -5.69 2.78
N PHE A 203 1.25 -6.81 3.40
CA PHE A 203 0.86 -6.85 4.81
C PHE A 203 2.02 -6.65 5.79
N THR A 204 3.25 -6.98 5.37
CA THR A 204 4.44 -6.85 6.20
C THR A 204 5.28 -5.61 5.91
N TYR A 205 5.04 -4.92 4.80
CA TYR A 205 5.64 -3.61 4.49
C TYR A 205 5.07 -2.51 5.42
N PRO A 206 5.81 -1.45 5.77
CA PRO A 206 5.28 -0.33 6.57
C PRO A 206 4.12 0.41 5.88
N GLY A 207 3.10 0.79 6.65
CA GLY A 207 1.93 1.55 6.18
C GLY A 207 0.62 0.79 6.26
N LYS A 208 -0.53 1.45 6.12
CA LYS A 208 -1.85 0.81 6.21
C LYS A 208 -2.22 0.09 4.92
N LYS A 209 -3.24 -0.77 4.94
CA LYS A 209 -3.54 -1.71 3.84
C LYS A 209 -4.90 -1.38 3.22
N LEU A 210 -4.97 -1.37 1.88
CA LEU A 210 -6.24 -1.29 1.15
C LEU A 210 -6.22 -2.29 -0.01
N LEU A 211 -7.22 -3.17 -0.03
CA LEU A 211 -7.40 -4.18 -1.07
C LEU A 211 -8.84 -4.10 -1.60
N PHE A 212 -8.99 -3.92 -2.91
CA PHE A 212 -10.30 -3.84 -3.54
C PHE A 212 -11.00 -5.20 -3.62
N MET A 213 -12.33 -5.19 -3.62
CA MET A 213 -13.14 -6.42 -3.68
C MET A 213 -12.86 -7.24 -4.95
N GLY A 214 -12.90 -8.55 -4.84
CA GLY A 214 -12.53 -9.48 -5.91
C GLY A 214 -11.05 -9.87 -5.88
N CYS A 215 -10.18 -8.98 -5.41
CA CYS A 215 -8.75 -9.27 -5.28
C CYS A 215 -8.49 -10.31 -4.19
N GLU A 216 -9.25 -10.30 -3.10
CA GLU A 216 -9.07 -11.18 -1.94
C GLU A 216 -9.30 -12.66 -2.22
N PHE A 217 -9.92 -13.01 -3.35
CA PHE A 217 -10.08 -14.38 -3.82
C PHE A 217 -9.53 -14.59 -5.24
N ALA A 218 -8.70 -13.65 -5.70
CA ALA A 218 -8.04 -13.70 -7.00
C ALA A 218 -9.03 -13.85 -8.16
N GLN A 219 -10.01 -12.96 -8.25
CA GLN A 219 -10.88 -12.89 -9.43
C GLN A 219 -10.03 -12.85 -10.72
N GLY A 220 -10.42 -13.66 -11.70
CA GLY A 220 -9.72 -13.77 -12.98
C GLY A 220 -9.93 -12.52 -13.84
N ASP A 221 -11.18 -12.22 -14.19
CA ASP A 221 -11.49 -11.10 -15.06
C ASP A 221 -11.32 -9.74 -14.35
N GLU A 222 -11.11 -8.69 -15.15
CA GLU A 222 -11.15 -7.32 -14.66
C GLU A 222 -12.48 -7.00 -13.97
N TRP A 223 -12.44 -6.04 -13.05
CA TRP A 223 -13.65 -5.58 -12.40
C TRP A 223 -14.58 -4.94 -13.43
N ASN A 224 -15.85 -5.38 -13.42
CA ASN A 224 -16.88 -4.84 -14.28
C ASN A 224 -18.05 -4.36 -13.43
N HIS A 225 -18.22 -3.04 -13.33
CA HIS A 225 -19.30 -2.42 -12.55
C HIS A 225 -20.72 -2.78 -13.03
N HIS A 226 -20.89 -3.35 -14.23
CA HIS A 226 -22.18 -3.83 -14.73
C HIS A 226 -22.53 -5.26 -14.28
N LYS A 227 -21.62 -5.95 -13.57
CA LYS A 227 -21.80 -7.35 -13.18
C LYS A 227 -21.47 -7.56 -11.71
N ALA A 228 -22.02 -8.62 -11.13
CA ALA A 228 -21.55 -9.13 -9.84
C ALA A 228 -20.12 -9.68 -10.00
N LEU A 229 -19.39 -9.74 -8.87
CA LEU A 229 -18.10 -10.43 -8.82
C LEU A 229 -18.25 -11.91 -9.18
N ASP A 230 -17.15 -12.52 -9.64
CA ASP A 230 -17.11 -13.90 -10.09
C ASP A 230 -17.08 -14.90 -8.93
N TRP A 231 -18.12 -14.91 -8.09
CA TRP A 231 -18.17 -15.74 -6.88
C TRP A 231 -17.96 -17.24 -7.12
N TYR A 232 -18.27 -17.73 -8.34
CA TYR A 232 -18.08 -19.13 -8.72
C TYR A 232 -16.62 -19.59 -8.62
N VAL A 233 -15.64 -18.68 -8.70
CA VAL A 233 -14.22 -19.05 -8.60
C VAL A 233 -13.86 -19.64 -7.23
N LEU A 234 -14.66 -19.34 -6.20
CA LEU A 234 -14.50 -19.92 -4.86
C LEU A 234 -14.82 -21.42 -4.78
N ASP A 235 -15.32 -22.04 -5.85
CA ASP A 235 -15.45 -23.49 -5.94
C ASP A 235 -14.10 -24.19 -6.24
N TYR A 236 -13.07 -23.42 -6.59
CA TYR A 236 -11.74 -23.91 -6.95
C TYR A 236 -10.71 -23.65 -5.84
N LYS A 237 -9.85 -24.65 -5.59
CA LYS A 237 -8.93 -24.65 -4.44
C LYS A 237 -7.92 -23.50 -4.41
N LEU A 238 -7.41 -23.06 -5.55
CA LEU A 238 -6.40 -21.99 -5.59
C LEU A 238 -6.98 -20.65 -5.15
N HIS A 239 -8.20 -20.33 -5.58
CA HIS A 239 -8.93 -19.13 -5.13
C HIS A 239 -9.30 -19.19 -3.65
N GLN A 240 -9.75 -20.35 -3.16
CA GLN A 240 -9.94 -20.58 -1.72
C GLN A 240 -8.65 -20.34 -0.94
N GLY A 241 -7.50 -20.77 -1.47
CA GLY A 241 -6.19 -20.56 -0.87
C GLY A 241 -5.78 -19.09 -0.74
N ILE A 242 -6.09 -18.25 -1.74
CA ILE A 242 -5.87 -16.79 -1.65
C ILE A 242 -6.77 -16.17 -0.59
N ARG A 243 -8.07 -16.51 -0.59
CA ARG A 243 -9.02 -16.03 0.42
C ARG A 243 -8.57 -16.40 1.83
N ASP A 244 -8.14 -17.64 2.02
CA ASP A 244 -7.69 -18.14 3.31
C ASP A 244 -6.37 -17.49 3.75
N LEU A 245 -5.44 -17.21 2.82
CA LEU A 245 -4.25 -16.42 3.12
C LEU A 245 -4.62 -14.99 3.55
N VAL A 246 -5.51 -14.31 2.82
CA VAL A 246 -5.94 -12.95 3.17
C VAL A 246 -6.61 -12.91 4.54
N ARG A 247 -7.45 -13.91 4.88
CA ARG A 247 -8.03 -14.08 6.22
C ARG A 247 -6.95 -14.18 7.29
N ASP A 248 -5.95 -15.03 7.06
CA ASP A 248 -4.92 -15.33 8.06
C ASP A 248 -3.92 -14.16 8.21
N LEU A 249 -3.59 -13.46 7.11
CA LEU A 249 -2.82 -12.21 7.12
C LEU A 249 -3.54 -11.10 7.89
N ASN A 250 -4.85 -10.92 7.68
CA ASN A 250 -5.64 -9.96 8.47
C ASN A 250 -5.67 -10.34 9.96
N THR A 251 -5.83 -11.64 10.26
CA THR A 251 -5.81 -12.14 11.64
C THR A 251 -4.47 -11.87 12.32
N LEU A 252 -3.36 -12.09 11.61
CA LEU A 252 -2.02 -11.77 12.09
C LEU A 252 -1.85 -10.26 12.28
N TYR A 253 -2.22 -9.46 11.28
CA TYR A 253 -2.09 -8.00 11.29
C TYR A 253 -2.76 -7.36 12.51
N VAL A 254 -4.00 -7.77 12.83
CA VAL A 254 -4.74 -7.25 13.98
C VAL A 254 -4.14 -7.71 15.31
N LYS A 255 -3.66 -8.96 15.41
CA LYS A 255 -3.14 -9.52 16.66
C LYS A 255 -1.70 -9.14 16.98
N SER A 256 -0.94 -8.68 15.98
CA SER A 256 0.50 -8.45 16.08
C SER A 256 0.86 -6.99 15.87
N GLN A 257 1.21 -6.32 16.97
CA GLN A 257 1.60 -4.91 17.01
C GLN A 257 2.82 -4.60 16.15
N GLU A 258 3.69 -5.58 15.94
CA GLU A 258 4.89 -5.50 15.08
C GLU A 258 4.54 -5.00 13.68
N LEU A 259 3.34 -5.29 13.20
CA LEU A 259 2.89 -4.95 11.85
C LEU A 259 2.19 -3.59 11.75
N HIS A 260 1.87 -2.92 12.86
CA HIS A 260 1.06 -1.69 12.82
C HIS A 260 1.39 -0.60 13.85
N TYR A 261 2.18 -0.90 14.89
CA TYR A 261 2.46 0.03 16.00
C TYR A 261 3.34 1.21 15.56
N TYR A 262 4.37 0.94 14.77
CA TYR A 262 5.32 1.92 14.24
C TYR A 262 5.25 2.01 12.71
N ASP A 263 4.05 1.90 12.10
CA ASP A 263 3.92 1.93 10.62
C ASP A 263 4.46 3.22 9.99
N PHE A 264 4.42 4.34 10.73
CA PHE A 264 4.81 5.67 10.27
C PHE A 264 6.10 6.18 10.93
N ASP A 265 6.84 5.29 11.60
CA ASP A 265 8.09 5.62 12.25
C ASP A 265 9.18 4.64 11.80
N ALA A 266 10.30 5.17 11.34
CA ALA A 266 11.43 4.39 10.83
C ALA A 266 11.92 3.36 11.85
N GLN A 267 11.75 3.57 13.16
CA GLN A 267 12.13 2.59 14.18
C GLN A 267 11.37 1.26 14.09
N GLY A 268 10.20 1.25 13.42
CA GLY A 268 9.36 0.08 13.20
C GLY A 268 9.86 -0.90 12.15
N PHE A 269 10.92 -0.53 11.42
CA PHE A 269 11.46 -1.29 10.30
C PHE A 269 12.98 -1.32 10.35
N GLU A 270 13.59 -2.47 10.03
CA GLU A 270 15.03 -2.59 9.82
C GLU A 270 15.30 -3.61 8.73
N TRP A 271 16.14 -3.27 7.75
CA TRP A 271 16.61 -4.25 6.78
C TRP A 271 17.54 -5.26 7.45
N VAL A 272 17.33 -6.55 7.19
CA VAL A 272 18.33 -7.59 7.48
C VAL A 272 19.28 -7.70 6.28
N ASP A 273 18.71 -7.92 5.10
CA ASP A 273 19.42 -7.80 3.83
C ASP A 273 18.45 -7.48 2.69
N CYS A 274 18.90 -6.62 1.80
CA CYS A 274 18.19 -6.20 0.58
C CYS A 274 19.11 -6.12 -0.64
N HIS A 275 20.29 -6.78 -0.60
CA HIS A 275 21.28 -6.75 -1.67
C HIS A 275 21.34 -8.05 -2.50
N ASP A 276 20.66 -9.12 -2.08
CA ASP A 276 20.62 -10.42 -2.75
C ASP A 276 19.73 -10.42 -4.02
N HIS A 277 20.02 -9.48 -4.91
CA HIS A 277 19.35 -9.29 -6.19
C HIS A 277 19.48 -10.51 -7.10
N GLU A 278 20.64 -11.20 -7.12
CA GLU A 278 20.87 -12.41 -7.94
C GLU A 278 19.87 -13.53 -7.61
N GLN A 279 19.40 -13.61 -6.36
CA GLN A 279 18.37 -14.56 -5.96
C GLN A 279 16.99 -13.94 -5.82
N SER A 280 16.91 -12.60 -5.95
CA SER A 280 15.73 -11.77 -5.71
C SER A 280 15.11 -12.10 -4.35
N VAL A 281 15.93 -12.03 -3.30
CA VAL A 281 15.51 -12.22 -1.91
C VAL A 281 15.69 -10.91 -1.16
N ILE A 282 14.67 -10.53 -0.38
CA ILE A 282 14.81 -9.47 0.62
C ILE A 282 14.38 -10.00 1.97
N SER A 283 14.94 -9.41 3.02
CA SER A 283 14.59 -9.73 4.40
C SER A 283 14.68 -8.52 5.32
N TYR A 284 13.73 -8.41 6.24
CA TYR A 284 13.63 -7.27 7.14
C TYR A 284 12.96 -7.65 8.46
N ILE A 285 13.11 -6.78 9.44
CA ILE A 285 12.51 -6.86 10.76
C ILE A 285 11.40 -5.83 10.87
N ARG A 286 10.22 -6.27 11.30
CA ARG A 286 9.12 -5.40 11.75
C ARG A 286 9.10 -5.38 13.27
N LYS A 287 9.08 -4.19 13.87
CA LYS A 287 9.24 -4.01 15.32
C LYS A 287 8.01 -3.36 15.95
N SER A 288 7.74 -3.76 17.19
CA SER A 288 6.91 -3.04 18.14
C SER A 288 7.78 -2.68 19.35
N LYS A 289 7.18 -2.35 20.51
CA LYS A 289 7.94 -2.00 21.73
C LYS A 289 8.94 -3.09 22.13
N ASP A 290 8.45 -4.32 22.29
CA ASP A 290 9.23 -5.42 22.89
C ASP A 290 9.24 -6.68 22.03
N ARG A 291 8.62 -6.64 20.84
CA ARG A 291 8.49 -7.80 19.96
C ARG A 291 8.88 -7.45 18.53
N SER A 292 9.31 -8.46 17.80
CA SER A 292 9.71 -8.32 16.41
C SER A 292 9.27 -9.50 15.56
N PHE A 293 9.05 -9.24 14.27
CA PHE A 293 8.95 -10.26 13.23
C PHE A 293 10.12 -10.16 12.29
N VAL A 294 10.66 -11.30 11.89
CA VAL A 294 11.63 -11.40 10.79
C VAL A 294 10.86 -11.88 9.56
N VAL A 295 10.89 -11.11 8.49
CA VAL A 295 10.18 -11.37 7.24
C VAL A 295 11.20 -11.66 6.16
N ILE A 296 11.00 -12.75 5.42
CA ILE A 296 11.86 -13.17 4.31
C ILE A 296 10.98 -13.45 3.10
N LEU A 297 11.35 -12.89 1.95
CA LEU A 297 10.58 -12.94 0.72
C LEU A 297 11.48 -13.44 -0.41
N ASN A 298 11.10 -14.55 -1.06
CA ASN A 298 11.79 -15.09 -2.22
C ASN A 298 10.95 -14.85 -3.48
N PHE A 299 11.42 -13.95 -4.34
CA PHE A 299 10.71 -13.54 -5.56
C PHE A 299 11.04 -14.40 -6.79
N THR A 300 11.65 -15.58 -6.62
CA THR A 300 11.90 -16.53 -7.72
C THR A 300 11.24 -17.89 -7.47
N PRO A 301 10.87 -18.65 -8.52
CA PRO A 301 10.31 -20.00 -8.39
C PRO A 301 11.33 -21.05 -7.95
N VAL A 302 12.56 -20.63 -7.62
CA VAL A 302 13.62 -21.51 -7.14
C VAL A 302 13.61 -21.52 -5.62
N ALA A 303 13.32 -22.68 -5.03
CA ALA A 303 13.44 -22.89 -3.59
C ALA A 303 14.91 -22.74 -3.15
N ARG A 304 15.15 -22.09 -2.00
CA ARG A 304 16.51 -21.87 -1.48
C ARG A 304 16.71 -22.72 -0.22
N ASN A 305 17.40 -23.84 -0.37
CA ASN A 305 17.79 -24.66 0.78
C ASN A 305 18.97 -24.03 1.50
N ASP A 306 19.06 -24.27 2.81
CA ASP A 306 20.21 -23.87 3.62
C ASP A 306 20.54 -22.37 3.60
N TYR A 307 19.53 -21.53 3.32
CA TYR A 307 19.67 -20.08 3.23
C TYR A 307 19.81 -19.48 4.63
N ARG A 308 20.89 -18.71 4.85
CA ARG A 308 21.19 -18.14 6.18
C ARG A 308 20.72 -16.69 6.29
N ILE A 309 19.98 -16.40 7.35
CA ILE A 309 19.44 -15.06 7.67
C ILE A 309 19.92 -14.63 9.04
N GLY A 310 20.38 -13.39 9.16
CA GLY A 310 20.76 -12.78 10.44
C GLY A 310 19.53 -12.45 11.28
N VAL A 311 19.58 -12.72 12.60
CA VAL A 311 18.49 -12.40 13.53
C VAL A 311 19.01 -11.80 14.85
N PRO A 312 18.26 -10.87 15.48
CA PRO A 312 18.76 -10.10 16.61
C PRO A 312 18.82 -10.88 17.93
N TYR A 313 17.98 -11.90 18.11
CA TYR A 313 17.82 -12.61 19.37
C TYR A 313 18.16 -14.10 19.23
N GLU A 314 18.69 -14.70 20.30
CA GLU A 314 18.76 -16.15 20.43
C GLU A 314 17.38 -16.77 20.63
N GLY A 315 17.34 -18.11 20.61
CA GLY A 315 16.14 -18.87 20.93
C GLY A 315 15.52 -19.56 19.73
N ILE A 316 14.23 -19.85 19.84
CA ILE A 316 13.45 -20.54 18.82
C ILE A 316 12.58 -19.50 18.10
N TYR A 317 12.60 -19.53 16.78
CA TYR A 317 11.77 -18.70 15.92
C TYR A 317 10.63 -19.54 15.37
N LYS A 318 9.40 -19.14 15.69
CA LYS A 318 8.18 -19.78 15.17
C LYS A 318 7.81 -19.23 13.80
N GLU A 319 7.51 -20.12 12.87
CA GLU A 319 6.92 -19.79 11.58
C GLU A 319 5.44 -19.41 11.79
N ARG A 320 5.14 -18.13 11.62
CA ARG A 320 3.80 -17.56 11.81
C ARG A 320 2.96 -17.65 10.55
N ILE A 321 3.57 -17.34 9.41
CA ILE A 321 3.00 -17.50 8.07
C ILE A 321 4.08 -18.05 7.18
N ASN A 322 3.70 -19.04 6.36
CA ASN A 322 4.43 -19.46 5.19
C ASN A 322 3.45 -19.44 4.03
N SER A 323 3.64 -18.49 3.11
CA SER A 323 2.70 -18.29 2.00
C SER A 323 2.71 -19.44 0.99
N ASP A 324 3.67 -20.37 1.06
CA ASP A 324 3.73 -21.59 0.26
C ASP A 324 3.09 -22.81 0.96
N SER A 325 2.42 -22.62 2.10
CA SER A 325 1.68 -23.71 2.75
C SER A 325 0.63 -24.31 1.82
N THR A 326 0.41 -25.63 1.94
CA THR A 326 -0.71 -26.33 1.27
C THR A 326 -2.08 -25.77 1.63
N TYR A 327 -2.24 -25.13 2.80
CA TYR A 327 -3.49 -24.43 3.16
C TYR A 327 -3.81 -23.28 2.21
N TYR A 328 -2.80 -22.71 1.55
CA TYR A 328 -2.95 -21.59 0.61
C TYR A 328 -2.74 -22.02 -0.85
N GLY A 329 -2.64 -23.33 -1.12
CA GLY A 329 -2.37 -23.87 -2.45
C GLY A 329 -0.91 -23.79 -2.90
N GLY A 330 0.03 -23.68 -1.96
CA GLY A 330 1.47 -23.76 -2.24
C GLY A 330 2.03 -25.20 -2.22
N SER A 331 3.33 -25.31 -2.44
CA SER A 331 4.07 -26.58 -2.53
C SER A 331 4.48 -27.18 -1.17
N ASN A 332 4.24 -26.44 -0.09
CA ASN A 332 4.53 -26.79 1.30
C ASN A 332 6.02 -26.89 1.65
N VAL A 333 6.87 -26.19 0.89
CA VAL A 333 8.27 -26.02 1.25
C VAL A 333 8.36 -25.06 2.44
N GLY A 334 9.11 -25.41 3.48
CA GLY A 334 9.16 -24.62 4.71
C GLY A 334 10.04 -25.21 5.80
N ASN A 335 9.88 -24.72 7.03
CA ASN A 335 10.84 -24.93 8.11
C ASN A 335 10.31 -25.74 9.30
N ASN A 336 9.39 -26.68 9.07
CA ASN A 336 8.80 -27.54 10.11
C ASN A 336 8.27 -26.76 11.34
N MET A 337 7.64 -25.61 11.10
CA MET A 337 7.01 -24.69 12.07
C MET A 337 7.94 -23.89 12.99
N ALA A 338 9.18 -24.32 13.24
CA ALA A 338 10.10 -23.59 14.11
C ALA A 338 11.57 -23.87 13.81
N VAL A 339 12.41 -22.84 13.97
CA VAL A 339 13.85 -22.91 13.70
C VAL A 339 14.62 -22.33 14.87
N LYS A 340 15.70 -22.99 15.28
CA LYS A 340 16.56 -22.53 16.37
C LYS A 340 17.65 -21.58 15.83
N ALA A 341 17.81 -20.44 16.49
CA ALA A 341 18.91 -19.51 16.22
C ALA A 341 20.26 -20.12 16.65
N GLU A 342 21.24 -20.00 15.78
CA GLU A 342 22.63 -20.38 16.03
C GLU A 342 23.44 -19.12 16.41
N PRO A 343 24.42 -19.22 17.34
CA PRO A 343 25.31 -18.12 17.72
C PRO A 343 26.38 -17.88 16.64
N ILE A 344 25.92 -17.62 15.41
CA ILE A 344 26.72 -17.35 14.24
C ILE A 344 26.30 -15.97 13.71
N THR A 345 27.23 -15.01 13.79
CA THR A 345 27.02 -13.65 13.28
C THR A 345 26.83 -13.67 11.77
N TRP A 346 25.77 -13.03 11.29
CA TRP A 346 25.42 -12.99 9.87
C TRP A 346 24.61 -11.73 9.55
N MET A 347 24.84 -11.10 8.40
CA MET A 347 24.09 -9.90 7.95
C MET A 347 24.00 -8.80 9.02
N GLY A 348 25.11 -8.56 9.76
CA GLY A 348 25.17 -7.55 10.82
C GLY A 348 24.43 -7.91 12.12
N GLN A 349 23.83 -9.10 12.22
CA GLN A 349 23.10 -9.56 13.40
C GLN A 349 23.92 -10.59 14.22
N PRO A 350 23.76 -10.65 15.56
CA PRO A 350 24.56 -11.51 16.43
C PRO A 350 24.28 -13.01 16.27
N TYR A 351 23.06 -13.39 15.87
CA TYR A 351 22.64 -14.76 15.64
C TYR A 351 22.19 -14.96 14.19
N SER A 352 21.98 -16.21 13.78
CA SER A 352 21.40 -16.51 12.48
C SER A 352 20.56 -17.79 12.46
N LEU A 353 19.67 -17.87 11.48
CA LEU A 353 18.84 -19.02 11.20
C LEU A 353 19.27 -19.66 9.88
N LYS A 354 19.27 -20.99 9.82
CA LYS A 354 19.43 -21.75 8.59
C LYS A 354 18.03 -22.18 8.11
N LEU A 355 17.57 -21.63 7.01
CA LEU A 355 16.20 -21.75 6.52
C LEU A 355 16.13 -22.47 5.17
N THR A 356 14.98 -23.05 4.89
CA THR A 356 14.54 -23.39 3.53
C THR A 356 13.51 -22.34 3.11
N LEU A 357 13.86 -21.53 2.10
CA LEU A 357 12.95 -20.53 1.56
C LEU A 357 12.08 -21.15 0.46
N PRO A 358 10.74 -21.05 0.58
CA PRO A 358 9.83 -21.56 -0.44
C PRO A 358 9.99 -20.81 -1.78
N PRO A 359 9.66 -21.46 -2.91
CA PRO A 359 9.63 -20.82 -4.23
C PRO A 359 8.46 -19.83 -4.32
N LEU A 360 8.71 -18.61 -4.81
CA LEU A 360 7.71 -17.52 -4.90
C LEU A 360 6.92 -17.38 -3.59
N GLY A 361 7.63 -17.40 -2.47
CA GLY A 361 7.05 -17.55 -1.14
C GLY A 361 7.63 -16.60 -0.12
N ALA A 362 6.84 -16.40 0.94
CA ALA A 362 7.12 -15.50 2.04
C ALA A 362 7.09 -16.28 3.34
N VAL A 363 8.05 -16.01 4.22
CA VAL A 363 8.13 -16.60 5.57
C VAL A 363 8.15 -15.47 6.59
N ILE A 364 7.21 -15.49 7.54
CA ILE A 364 7.17 -14.59 8.69
C ILE A 364 7.53 -15.40 9.93
N LEU A 365 8.59 -15.00 10.62
CA LEU A 365 9.08 -15.63 11.83
C LEU A 365 8.92 -14.69 13.02
N SER A 366 8.67 -15.25 14.21
CA SER A 366 8.77 -14.50 15.47
C SER A 366 9.65 -15.26 16.46
N PRO A 367 10.49 -14.58 17.26
CA PRO A 367 11.10 -15.21 18.42
C PRO A 367 10.00 -15.67 19.40
N GLU A 368 10.26 -16.77 20.12
CA GLU A 368 9.39 -17.27 21.19
C GLU A 368 9.37 -16.40 22.44
#